data_AF-T2M7Z6-F1
#
_entry.id   AF-T2M7Z6-F1
#
_cell.length_a   1.000
_cell.length_b   1.000
_cell.length_c   1.000
_cell.angle_alpha   90.00
_cell.angle_beta   90.00
_cell.angle_gamma   90.00
#
_symmetry.space_group_name_H-M   'P 1'
#
loop_
_entity.id
_entity.type
_entity.pdbx_description
1 polymer ?
#
loop_
_entity_poly.entity_id
_entity_poly.type
_entity_poly.pdbx_seq_one_letter_code
_entity_poly.pdbx_strand_id
1 'polypeptide(L)'
;MYWHKGFKCSSPNLTEKKSYIFKDFPDNITFEADTILSESVDCSNKSLSVPNKANNNQSSNMHDTSQKKSWDDWVLNKALLDLKKKDLKKKKKNDELIEKKKLLDEKAKKEQLAKEVREEWLKKKIYLAAKMKKEAAAQDEFERLKSAQKKEVVYQRSKESLSKWLEEKKNRDHQMKLTKNEARRQTEIEKINKCIQSGIIYKNWLNEAKKKKLPGRYSYGYANGSLFTYYDMTATPNPSFTNSEPWLDQSGSDSVNEKIELFCSPPMLWKDVNTRQQAKDRTTNKTTKNLKKHSCSKLS
;
A
#
# COMPACT_ATOMS: atom_id res chain seq x y z
N MET A 1 -25.50 -44.57 9.68
CA MET A 1 -24.23 -45.33 9.58
C MET A 1 -23.12 -44.38 9.20
N TYR A 2 -22.02 -44.48 9.94
CA TYR A 2 -20.88 -43.58 9.97
C TYR A 2 -20.11 -43.53 8.64
N TRP A 3 -19.48 -42.39 8.33
CA TRP A 3 -18.02 -42.18 8.37
C TRP A 3 -17.66 -40.79 7.83
N HIS A 4 -17.17 -39.94 8.74
CA HIS A 4 -16.47 -38.68 8.49
C HIS A 4 -15.05 -38.96 7.95
N LYS A 5 -14.57 -38.17 6.99
CA LYS A 5 -13.14 -37.85 6.85
C LYS A 5 -12.96 -36.37 6.51
N GLY A 6 -12.88 -35.55 7.56
CA GLY A 6 -12.33 -34.20 7.49
C GLY A 6 -10.82 -34.27 7.66
N PHE A 7 -10.08 -33.72 6.70
CA PHE A 7 -8.64 -33.52 6.82
C PHE A 7 -8.39 -32.30 7.71
N LYS A 8 -7.93 -32.56 8.94
CA LYS A 8 -7.27 -31.56 9.81
C LYS A 8 -5.79 -31.52 9.43
N CYS A 9 -5.33 -30.42 8.87
CA CYS A 9 -3.90 -30.12 8.78
C CYS A 9 -3.45 -29.55 10.13
N SER A 10 -2.79 -30.38 10.92
CA SER A 10 -2.03 -29.96 12.10
C SER A 10 -0.71 -29.32 11.67
N SER A 11 -0.38 -28.19 12.30
CA SER A 11 0.89 -27.47 12.21
C SER A 11 2.10 -28.31 12.63
N PRO A 12 3.30 -27.91 12.19
CA PRO A 12 4.48 -27.93 13.05
C PRO A 12 4.77 -26.50 13.53
N ASN A 13 4.52 -26.26 14.82
CA ASN A 13 5.30 -25.30 15.59
C ASN A 13 6.71 -25.89 15.74
N LEU A 14 7.75 -25.15 15.36
CA LEU A 14 9.06 -25.09 16.05
C LEU A 14 10.04 -24.26 15.19
N THR A 15 10.27 -23.01 15.58
CA THR A 15 11.63 -22.46 15.76
C THR A 15 11.50 -21.30 16.74
N GLU A 16 11.64 -21.60 18.03
CA GLU A 16 12.01 -20.60 19.03
C GLU A 16 13.37 -20.01 18.62
N LYS A 17 13.35 -18.83 18.00
CA LYS A 17 14.51 -17.96 18.01
C LYS A 17 14.62 -17.41 19.42
N LYS A 18 15.50 -18.00 20.24
CA LYS A 18 16.03 -17.35 21.43
C LYS A 18 16.70 -16.05 20.99
N SER A 19 15.98 -14.94 21.11
CA SER A 19 16.57 -13.61 21.11
C SER A 19 17.45 -13.53 22.34
N TYR A 20 18.76 -13.64 22.13
CA TYR A 20 19.73 -13.28 23.15
C TYR A 20 19.61 -11.76 23.34
N ILE A 21 18.85 -11.35 24.36
CA ILE A 21 18.85 -10.00 24.88
C ILE A 21 20.26 -9.76 25.41
N PHE A 22 21.09 -9.13 24.58
CA PHE A 22 22.36 -8.56 25.01
C PHE A 22 21.98 -7.42 25.95
N LYS A 23 22.09 -7.69 27.25
CA LYS A 23 21.82 -6.73 28.31
C LYS A 23 22.66 -5.48 28.05
N ASP A 24 21.95 -4.36 28.06
CA ASP A 24 22.44 -3.02 27.93
C ASP A 24 23.69 -2.81 28.80
N PHE A 25 24.80 -2.47 28.15
CA PHE A 25 25.88 -1.79 28.83
C PHE A 25 25.40 -0.36 29.11
N PRO A 26 25.48 0.13 30.36
CA PRO A 26 25.07 1.50 30.66
C PRO A 26 26.04 2.48 29.99
N ASP A 27 25.59 3.11 28.92
CA ASP A 27 26.17 4.33 28.35
C ASP A 27 25.83 5.51 29.28
N ASN A 28 26.41 5.53 30.48
CA ASN A 28 26.48 6.78 31.25
C ASN A 28 27.70 6.80 32.17
N ILE A 29 28.83 7.18 31.61
CA ILE A 29 29.94 7.75 32.37
C ILE A 29 30.03 9.22 31.96
N THR A 30 29.14 10.04 32.51
CA THR A 30 29.40 11.47 32.66
C THR A 30 30.54 11.60 33.66
N PHE A 31 31.76 11.83 33.16
CA PHE A 31 32.89 12.21 33.97
C PHE A 31 32.76 13.70 34.26
N GLU A 32 32.19 14.04 35.42
CA GLU A 32 32.29 15.37 36.00
C GLU A 32 33.77 15.71 36.21
N ALA A 33 34.22 16.78 35.56
CA ALA A 33 35.55 17.31 35.74
C ALA A 33 35.56 18.19 37.00
N ASP A 34 35.78 17.56 38.15
CA ASP A 34 36.08 18.30 39.38
C ASP A 34 37.49 18.88 39.28
N THR A 35 37.50 20.19 39.05
CA THR A 35 38.65 21.07 39.21
C THR A 35 38.88 21.24 40.71
N ILE A 36 39.88 20.55 41.27
CA ILE A 36 40.38 20.84 42.62
C ILE A 36 41.87 21.20 42.54
N LEU A 37 42.11 22.42 43.02
CA LEU A 37 43.37 23.11 43.33
C LEU A 37 44.34 22.27 44.18
N SER A 38 45.65 22.42 43.96
CA SER A 38 46.69 22.44 45.02
C SER A 38 48.04 22.77 44.39
N GLU A 39 48.52 24.00 44.58
CA GLU A 39 49.56 24.33 45.57
C GLU A 39 50.91 23.67 45.25
N SER A 40 51.69 24.38 44.43
CA SER A 40 53.13 24.21 44.33
C SER A 40 53.77 24.80 45.57
N VAL A 41 54.12 23.95 46.53
CA VAL A 41 54.89 24.31 47.71
C VAL A 41 56.38 24.27 47.37
N ASP A 42 57.04 25.40 47.60
CA ASP A 42 58.50 25.55 47.58
C ASP A 42 59.17 24.55 48.53
N CYS A 43 60.27 23.96 48.08
CA CYS A 43 61.31 23.47 48.98
C CYS A 43 62.69 23.85 48.44
N SER A 44 63.15 25.00 48.94
CA SER A 44 64.54 25.40 49.01
C SER A 44 65.43 24.26 49.51
N ASN A 45 66.50 23.94 48.78
CA ASN A 45 67.68 23.32 49.36
C ASN A 45 68.85 24.30 49.25
N LYS A 46 69.04 24.99 50.37
CA LYS A 46 70.12 25.93 50.65
C LYS A 46 71.26 25.13 51.29
N SER A 47 72.47 25.56 50.97
CA SER A 47 73.70 25.45 51.77
C SER A 47 74.51 24.15 51.64
N LEU A 48 75.75 24.21 51.15
CA LEU A 48 76.90 24.63 51.94
C LEU A 48 78.18 24.63 51.06
N SER A 49 78.69 25.83 50.84
CA SER A 49 80.05 26.12 50.46
C SER A 49 81.00 25.88 51.63
N VAL A 50 82.09 25.14 51.44
CA VAL A 50 83.33 25.22 52.25
C VAL A 50 84.53 24.97 51.32
N PRO A 51 85.68 25.65 51.54
CA PRO A 51 86.59 26.08 50.49
C PRO A 51 87.87 25.23 50.44
N ASN A 52 88.60 25.26 49.31
CA ASN A 52 89.99 24.84 49.29
C ASN A 52 90.91 26.07 49.28
N LYS A 53 91.50 26.29 50.45
CA LYS A 53 92.57 27.23 50.76
C LYS A 53 93.90 26.65 50.26
N ALA A 54 94.75 27.54 49.76
CA ALA A 54 96.14 27.32 49.38
C ALA A 54 97.00 26.76 50.53
N ASN A 55 98.05 25.99 50.21
CA ASN A 55 99.46 26.41 50.27
C ASN A 55 100.42 25.22 50.26
N ASN A 56 101.40 25.31 49.35
CA ASN A 56 102.84 25.30 49.58
C ASN A 56 103.52 24.30 50.54
N ASN A 57 104.66 23.84 50.03
CA ASN A 57 105.94 23.54 50.69
C ASN A 57 106.30 22.06 50.97
N GLN A 58 107.24 21.61 50.13
CA GLN A 58 108.60 21.18 50.45
C GLN A 58 108.88 19.99 51.39
N SER A 59 109.97 19.34 51.00
CA SER A 59 110.91 18.55 51.80
C SER A 59 110.51 17.08 51.94
N SER A 60 111.28 16.16 51.35
CA SER A 60 112.60 15.65 51.76
C SER A 60 112.47 14.40 52.61
N ASN A 61 113.47 13.52 52.48
CA ASN A 61 113.70 12.26 53.19
C ASN A 61 112.92 11.07 52.60
N MET A 62 113.52 10.07 51.93
CA MET A 62 114.87 9.51 52.08
C MET A 62 115.27 9.41 53.56
N HIS A 63 114.41 8.76 54.34
CA HIS A 63 114.87 7.89 55.41
C HIS A 63 114.23 6.53 55.21
N ASP A 64 115.04 5.66 54.65
CA ASP A 64 114.99 4.22 54.88
C ASP A 64 115.13 4.00 56.39
N THR A 65 114.01 3.98 57.08
CA THR A 65 113.91 3.38 58.41
C THR A 65 112.93 2.24 58.28
N SER A 66 113.52 1.05 58.22
CA SER A 66 112.96 -0.22 58.66
C SER A 66 112.33 -0.08 60.06
N GLN A 67 111.21 0.64 60.18
CA GLN A 67 110.25 0.47 61.26
C GLN A 67 109.35 -0.67 60.82
N LYS A 68 109.56 -1.84 61.42
CA LYS A 68 108.62 -2.95 61.37
C LYS A 68 107.22 -2.37 61.51
N LYS A 69 106.43 -2.44 60.43
CA LYS A 69 105.00 -2.15 60.44
C LYS A 69 104.43 -2.91 61.63
N SER A 70 104.08 -2.19 62.69
CA SER A 70 103.62 -2.81 63.92
C SER A 70 102.31 -3.54 63.63
N TRP A 71 101.98 -4.53 64.45
CA TRP A 71 100.76 -5.29 64.29
C TRP A 71 99.50 -4.37 64.29
N ASP A 72 99.57 -3.24 65.00
CA ASP A 72 98.52 -2.21 65.05
C ASP A 72 98.25 -1.55 63.68
N ASP A 73 99.30 -1.23 62.91
CA ASP A 73 99.15 -0.67 61.55
C ASP A 73 98.52 -1.67 60.58
N TRP A 74 98.75 -2.97 60.79
CA TRP A 74 98.08 -4.01 60.01
C TRP A 74 96.60 -4.09 60.36
N VAL A 75 96.24 -4.05 61.65
CA VAL A 75 94.84 -4.07 62.13
C VAL A 75 94.07 -2.85 61.62
N LEU A 76 94.65 -1.65 61.73
CA LEU A 76 94.04 -0.41 61.22
C LEU A 76 93.85 -0.45 59.70
N ASN A 77 94.86 -0.86 58.93
CA ASN A 77 94.73 -1.00 57.49
C ASN A 77 93.70 -2.08 57.09
N LYS A 78 93.63 -3.18 57.85
CA LYS A 78 92.63 -4.23 57.63
C LYS A 78 91.21 -3.72 57.88
N ALA A 79 91.00 -2.97 58.96
CA ALA A 79 89.72 -2.34 59.27
C ALA A 79 89.29 -1.33 58.19
N LEU A 80 90.24 -0.51 57.68
CA LEU A 80 89.98 0.42 56.57
C LEU A 80 89.65 -0.31 55.26
N LEU A 81 90.33 -1.41 54.94
CA LEU A 81 90.02 -2.24 53.78
C LEU A 81 88.64 -2.89 53.89
N ASP A 82 88.27 -3.37 55.07
CA ASP A 82 86.96 -3.99 55.30
C ASP A 82 85.84 -2.94 55.29
N LEU A 83 86.09 -1.72 55.77
CA LEU A 83 85.18 -0.57 55.61
C LEU A 83 85.00 -0.21 54.13
N LYS A 84 86.09 -0.08 53.36
CA LYS A 84 86.04 0.14 51.91
C LYS A 84 85.27 -0.96 51.18
N LYS A 85 85.44 -2.23 51.57
CA LYS A 85 84.66 -3.35 51.02
C LYS A 85 83.17 -3.25 51.37
N LYS A 86 82.83 -2.87 52.60
CA LYS A 86 81.44 -2.62 53.02
C LYS A 86 80.81 -1.48 52.23
N ASP A 87 81.54 -0.39 52.02
CA ASP A 87 81.06 0.77 51.25
C ASP A 87 80.90 0.44 49.77
N LEU A 88 81.84 -0.32 49.19
CA LEU A 88 81.71 -0.83 47.81
C LEU A 88 80.48 -1.73 47.66
N LYS A 89 80.21 -2.62 48.63
CA LYS A 89 79.00 -3.46 48.64
C LYS A 89 77.72 -2.62 48.77
N LYS A 90 77.72 -1.58 49.60
CA LYS A 90 76.59 -0.64 49.74
C LYS A 90 76.34 0.13 48.44
N LYS A 91 77.41 0.65 47.80
CA LYS A 91 77.32 1.33 46.49
C LYS A 91 76.73 0.42 45.42
N LYS A 92 77.25 -0.81 45.27
CA LYS A 92 76.70 -1.80 44.33
C LYS A 92 75.21 -2.06 44.54
N LYS A 93 74.78 -2.26 45.79
CA LYS A 93 73.35 -2.45 46.11
C LYS A 93 72.52 -1.21 45.77
N ASN A 94 73.05 -0.02 46.01
CA ASN A 94 72.37 1.23 45.67
C ASN A 94 72.25 1.40 44.15
N ASP A 95 73.32 1.11 43.40
CA ASP A 95 73.34 1.16 41.94
C ASP A 95 72.36 0.14 41.35
N GLU A 96 72.31 -1.09 41.89
CA GLU A 96 71.32 -2.11 41.52
C GLU A 96 69.86 -1.65 41.77
N LEU A 97 69.60 -0.93 42.87
CA LEU A 97 68.29 -0.37 43.17
C LEU A 97 67.93 0.78 42.22
N ILE A 98 68.89 1.64 41.87
CA ILE A 98 68.70 2.73 40.91
C ILE A 98 68.39 2.16 39.52
N GLU A 99 69.12 1.15 39.05
CA GLU A 99 68.86 0.51 37.76
C GLU A 99 67.50 -0.19 37.72
N LYS A 100 67.10 -0.88 38.80
CA LYS A 100 65.75 -1.45 38.91
C LYS A 100 64.65 -0.38 38.83
N LYS A 101 64.85 0.78 39.48
CA LYS A 101 63.89 1.90 39.39
C LYS A 101 63.80 2.46 37.98
N LYS A 102 64.94 2.71 37.32
CA LYS A 102 64.97 3.20 35.92
C LYS A 102 64.24 2.24 34.98
N LEU A 103 64.46 0.94 35.11
CA LEU A 103 63.79 -0.07 34.28
C LEU A 103 62.27 -0.07 34.48
N LEU A 104 61.80 0.08 35.72
CA LEU A 104 60.38 0.19 36.03
C LEU A 104 59.78 1.48 35.44
N ASP A 105 60.48 2.61 35.56
CA ASP A 105 60.04 3.88 35.00
C ASP A 105 59.95 3.84 33.46
N GLU A 106 60.94 3.22 32.79
CA GLU A 106 60.90 3.01 31.35
C GLU A 106 59.74 2.11 30.93
N LYS A 107 59.48 1.04 31.69
CA LYS A 107 58.35 0.15 31.44
C LYS A 107 57.02 0.89 31.61
N ALA A 108 56.88 1.70 32.66
CA ALA A 108 55.69 2.50 32.90
C ALA A 108 55.46 3.54 31.78
N LYS A 109 56.51 4.23 31.32
CA LYS A 109 56.43 5.16 30.19
C LYS A 109 55.98 4.47 28.91
N LYS A 110 56.54 3.28 28.60
CA LYS A 110 56.12 2.48 27.44
C LYS A 110 54.66 2.04 27.55
N GLU A 111 54.22 1.66 28.75
CA GLU A 111 52.82 1.28 28.99
C GLU A 111 51.86 2.46 28.83
N GLN A 112 52.24 3.66 29.29
CA GLN A 112 51.45 4.88 29.09
C GLN A 112 51.31 5.23 27.61
N LEU A 113 52.41 5.21 26.85
CA LEU A 113 52.37 5.43 25.40
C LEU A 113 51.49 4.39 24.68
N ALA A 114 51.56 3.11 25.07
CA ALA A 114 50.71 2.08 24.49
C ALA A 114 49.21 2.30 24.81
N LYS A 115 48.90 2.79 26.02
CA LYS A 115 47.53 3.17 26.40
C LYS A 115 47.04 4.35 25.56
N GLU A 116 47.83 5.41 25.43
CA GLU A 116 47.48 6.59 24.62
C GLU A 116 47.21 6.21 23.15
N VAL A 117 48.10 5.44 22.53
CA VAL A 117 47.93 4.96 21.14
C VAL A 117 46.64 4.13 21.01
N ARG A 118 46.34 3.27 21.99
CA ARG A 118 45.10 2.48 22.00
C ARG A 118 43.86 3.37 22.11
N GLU A 119 43.88 4.36 22.99
CA GLU A 119 42.78 5.29 23.21
C GLU A 119 42.50 6.12 21.95
N GLU A 120 43.55 6.64 21.30
CA GLU A 120 43.41 7.36 20.03
C GLU A 120 42.84 6.47 18.93
N TRP A 121 43.34 5.24 18.81
CA TRP A 121 42.81 4.27 17.87
C TRP A 121 41.33 3.97 18.11
N LEU A 122 40.93 3.80 19.38
CA LEU A 122 39.55 3.54 19.75
C LEU A 122 38.66 4.75 19.43
N LYS A 123 39.07 5.96 19.78
CA LYS A 123 38.37 7.21 19.43
C LYS A 123 38.17 7.33 17.92
N LYS A 124 39.23 7.07 17.14
CA LYS A 124 39.16 7.08 15.67
C LYS A 124 38.20 6.03 15.14
N LYS A 125 38.20 4.82 15.71
CA LYS A 125 37.31 3.74 15.29
C LYS A 125 35.85 4.05 15.59
N ILE A 126 35.56 4.56 16.78
CA ILE A 126 34.22 5.00 17.20
C ILE A 126 33.72 6.12 16.29
N TYR A 127 34.55 7.13 16.02
CA TYR A 127 34.20 8.23 15.12
C TYR A 127 33.84 7.73 13.71
N LEU A 128 34.66 6.86 13.13
CA LEU A 128 34.39 6.29 11.80
C LEU A 128 33.12 5.45 11.78
N ALA A 129 32.87 4.64 12.81
CA ALA A 129 31.65 3.86 12.92
C ALA A 129 30.40 4.75 13.03
N ALA A 130 30.47 5.82 13.83
CA ALA A 130 29.41 6.80 13.96
C ALA A 130 29.15 7.55 12.64
N LYS A 131 30.21 7.91 11.90
CA LYS A 131 30.10 8.55 10.59
C LYS A 131 29.40 7.66 9.57
N MET A 132 29.84 6.40 9.44
CA MET A 132 29.21 5.42 8.53
C MET A 132 27.74 5.18 8.90
N LYS A 133 27.41 5.11 10.19
CA LYS A 133 26.02 4.95 10.65
C LYS A 133 25.15 6.16 10.27
N LYS A 134 25.68 7.38 10.38
CA LYS A 134 24.98 8.61 9.98
C LYS A 134 24.76 8.66 8.47
N GLU A 135 25.76 8.32 7.68
CA GLU A 135 25.66 8.27 6.21
C GLU A 135 24.64 7.20 5.77
N ALA A 136 24.67 6.01 6.37
CA ALA A 136 23.69 4.96 6.12
C ALA A 136 22.26 5.39 6.49
N ALA A 137 22.08 6.05 7.63
CA ALA A 137 20.77 6.55 8.05
C ALA A 137 20.24 7.67 7.11
N ALA A 138 21.12 8.57 6.66
CA ALA A 138 20.74 9.61 5.71
C ALA A 138 20.33 9.02 4.35
N GLN A 139 21.04 7.98 3.90
CA GLN A 139 20.70 7.28 2.66
C GLN A 139 19.37 6.51 2.77
N ASP A 140 19.13 5.84 3.89
CA ASP A 140 17.86 5.16 4.17
C ASP A 140 16.68 6.15 4.22
N GLU A 141 16.87 7.31 4.87
CA GLU A 141 15.85 8.36 4.90
C GLU A 141 15.54 8.90 3.50
N PHE A 142 16.59 9.16 2.70
CA PHE A 142 16.43 9.60 1.31
C PHE A 142 15.69 8.57 0.45
N GLU A 143 16.04 7.29 0.58
CA GLU A 143 15.36 6.21 -0.13
C GLU A 143 13.90 6.07 0.32
N ARG A 144 13.64 6.18 1.64
CA ARG A 144 12.29 6.16 2.21
C ARG A 144 11.44 7.32 1.68
N LEU A 145 11.99 8.53 1.61
CA LEU A 145 11.31 9.70 1.08
C LEU A 145 11.02 9.53 -0.42
N LYS A 146 11.99 9.04 -1.20
CA LYS A 146 11.82 8.75 -2.63
C LYS A 146 10.76 7.67 -2.86
N SER A 147 10.73 6.64 -2.03
CA SER A 147 9.71 5.57 -2.09
C SER A 147 8.32 6.10 -1.72
N ALA A 148 8.20 6.92 -0.68
CA ALA A 148 6.96 7.57 -0.30
C ALA A 148 6.42 8.49 -1.41
N GLN A 149 7.28 9.29 -2.02
CA GLN A 149 6.92 10.15 -3.15
C GLN A 149 6.40 9.34 -4.34
N LYS A 150 7.07 8.23 -4.69
CA LYS A 150 6.60 7.33 -5.76
C LYS A 150 5.22 6.76 -5.47
N LYS A 151 4.97 6.32 -4.22
CA LYS A 151 3.67 5.81 -3.79
C LYS A 151 2.58 6.87 -3.90
N GLU A 152 2.88 8.10 -3.48
CA GLU A 152 1.96 9.23 -3.56
C GLU A 152 1.57 9.55 -5.01
N VAL A 153 2.55 9.61 -5.92
CA VAL A 153 2.28 9.83 -7.35
C VAL A 153 1.37 8.75 -7.94
N VAL A 154 1.61 7.47 -7.60
CA VAL A 154 0.76 6.36 -8.04
C VAL A 154 -0.65 6.49 -7.47
N TYR A 155 -0.78 6.86 -6.20
CA TYR A 155 -2.07 7.06 -5.55
C TYR A 155 -2.86 8.20 -6.20
N GLN A 156 -2.24 9.36 -6.43
CA GLN A 156 -2.89 10.48 -7.11
C GLN A 156 -3.32 10.12 -8.53
N ARG A 157 -2.44 9.46 -9.30
CA ARG A 157 -2.79 8.98 -10.65
C ARG A 157 -3.98 8.01 -10.64
N SER A 158 -4.04 7.10 -9.66
CA SER A 158 -5.17 6.19 -9.50
C SER A 158 -6.46 6.94 -9.18
N LYS A 159 -6.38 7.95 -8.30
CA LYS A 159 -7.53 8.78 -7.92
C LYS A 159 -8.05 9.60 -9.09
N GLU A 160 -7.16 10.21 -9.86
CA GLU A 160 -7.51 10.95 -11.09
C GLU A 160 -8.15 10.03 -12.13
N SER A 161 -7.56 8.84 -12.36
CA SER A 161 -8.11 7.85 -13.29
C SER A 161 -9.50 7.38 -12.89
N LEU A 162 -9.74 7.15 -11.59
CA LEU A 162 -11.06 6.77 -11.08
C LEU A 162 -12.07 7.90 -11.25
N SER A 163 -11.69 9.13 -10.93
CA SER A 163 -12.54 10.31 -11.09
C SER A 163 -12.96 10.49 -12.55
N LYS A 164 -11.99 10.42 -13.47
CA LYS A 164 -12.24 10.50 -14.92
C LYS A 164 -13.19 9.40 -15.40
N TRP A 165 -12.96 8.16 -14.98
CA TRP A 165 -13.82 7.03 -15.32
C TRP A 165 -15.26 7.20 -14.81
N LEU A 166 -15.43 7.69 -13.58
CA LEU A 166 -16.75 7.98 -13.03
C LEU A 166 -17.49 9.05 -13.83
N GLU A 167 -16.79 10.09 -14.27
CA GLU A 167 -17.36 11.15 -15.10
C GLU A 167 -17.76 10.63 -16.49
N GLU A 168 -16.88 9.86 -17.14
CA GLU A 168 -17.18 9.19 -18.40
C GLU A 168 -18.37 8.23 -18.27
N LYS A 169 -18.45 7.51 -17.15
CA LYS A 169 -19.55 6.59 -16.86
C LYS A 169 -20.89 7.33 -16.72
N LYS A 170 -20.92 8.43 -15.97
CA LYS A 170 -22.11 9.29 -15.84
C LYS A 170 -22.54 9.86 -17.18
N ASN A 171 -21.60 10.39 -17.98
CA ASN A 171 -21.90 10.96 -19.29
C ASN A 171 -22.43 9.90 -20.26
N ARG A 172 -21.83 8.71 -20.28
CA ARG A 172 -22.32 7.59 -21.09
C ARG A 172 -23.73 7.17 -20.69
N ASP A 173 -24.00 7.06 -19.40
CA ASP A 173 -25.33 6.68 -18.90
C ASP A 173 -26.37 7.77 -19.19
N HIS A 174 -25.98 9.05 -19.11
CA HIS A 174 -26.82 10.17 -19.51
C HIS A 174 -27.16 10.13 -21.01
N GLN A 175 -26.16 9.93 -21.88
CA GLN A 175 -26.36 9.81 -23.33
C GLN A 175 -27.25 8.61 -23.68
N MET A 176 -27.05 7.46 -23.03
CA MET A 176 -27.92 6.29 -23.18
C MET A 176 -29.36 6.58 -22.76
N LYS A 177 -29.56 7.39 -21.72
CA LYS A 177 -30.90 7.79 -21.27
C LYS A 177 -31.58 8.74 -22.28
N LEU A 178 -30.83 9.71 -22.82
CA LEU A 178 -31.34 10.64 -23.83
C LEU A 178 -31.75 9.90 -25.11
N THR A 179 -30.87 9.07 -25.65
CA THR A 179 -31.14 8.26 -26.86
C THR A 179 -32.33 7.32 -26.67
N LYS A 180 -32.43 6.65 -25.50
CA LYS A 180 -33.59 5.80 -25.18
C LYS A 180 -34.89 6.60 -25.08
N ASN A 181 -34.87 7.79 -24.50
CA ASN A 181 -36.05 8.64 -24.38
C ASN A 181 -36.49 9.18 -25.75
N GLU A 182 -35.53 9.55 -26.60
CA GLU A 182 -35.79 10.00 -27.97
C GLU A 182 -36.39 8.86 -28.82
N ALA A 183 -35.78 7.67 -28.78
CA ALA A 183 -36.34 6.48 -29.43
C ALA A 183 -37.78 6.20 -28.93
N ARG A 184 -38.03 6.33 -27.62
CA ARG A 184 -39.39 6.17 -27.07
C ARG A 184 -40.36 7.21 -27.65
N ARG A 185 -39.95 8.48 -27.74
CA ARG A 185 -40.77 9.54 -28.35
C ARG A 185 -41.07 9.26 -29.82
N GLN A 186 -40.07 8.85 -30.60
CA GLN A 186 -40.24 8.48 -32.00
C GLN A 186 -41.22 7.32 -32.16
N THR A 187 -41.09 6.26 -31.37
CA THR A 187 -42.05 5.14 -31.41
C THR A 187 -43.46 5.57 -31.05
N GLU A 188 -43.65 6.56 -30.18
CA GLU A 188 -44.98 7.05 -29.83
C GLU A 188 -45.59 7.90 -30.95
N ILE A 189 -44.78 8.77 -31.58
CA ILE A 189 -45.18 9.53 -32.77
C ILE A 189 -45.56 8.58 -33.91
N GLU A 190 -44.78 7.53 -34.16
CA GLU A 190 -45.10 6.52 -35.17
C GLU A 190 -46.41 5.79 -34.89
N LYS A 191 -46.70 5.45 -33.63
CA LYS A 191 -47.99 4.84 -33.26
C LYS A 191 -49.15 5.78 -33.53
N ILE A 192 -49.04 7.05 -33.13
CA ILE A 192 -50.08 8.06 -33.37
C ILE A 192 -50.30 8.21 -34.88
N ASN A 193 -49.22 8.33 -35.66
CA ASN A 193 -49.29 8.44 -37.12
C ASN A 193 -49.96 7.21 -37.75
N LYS A 194 -49.61 5.99 -37.31
CA LYS A 194 -50.27 4.76 -37.76
C LYS A 194 -51.76 4.77 -37.43
N CYS A 195 -52.13 5.25 -36.25
CA CYS A 195 -53.53 5.35 -35.85
C CYS A 195 -54.30 6.35 -36.73
N ILE A 196 -53.76 7.55 -36.93
CA ILE A 196 -54.33 8.57 -37.83
C ILE A 196 -54.49 8.03 -39.25
N GLN A 197 -53.44 7.42 -39.82
CA GLN A 197 -53.46 6.83 -41.15
C GLN A 197 -54.51 5.72 -41.26
N SER A 198 -54.60 4.83 -40.27
CA SER A 198 -55.64 3.79 -40.25
C SER A 198 -57.06 4.38 -40.22
N GLY A 199 -57.26 5.48 -39.48
CA GLY A 199 -58.54 6.19 -39.45
C GLY A 199 -58.90 6.83 -40.80
N ILE A 200 -57.92 7.40 -41.50
CA ILE A 200 -58.11 7.94 -42.86
C ILE A 200 -58.48 6.81 -43.84
N ILE A 201 -57.73 5.70 -43.81
CA ILE A 201 -58.00 4.52 -44.66
C ILE A 201 -59.41 3.97 -44.39
N TYR A 202 -59.79 3.85 -43.12
CA TYR A 202 -61.11 3.37 -42.74
C TYR A 202 -62.24 4.30 -43.20
N LYS A 203 -62.09 5.62 -43.02
CA LYS A 203 -63.06 6.61 -43.53
C LYS A 203 -63.21 6.53 -45.04
N ASN A 204 -62.08 6.42 -45.77
CA ASN A 204 -62.10 6.28 -47.22
C ASN A 204 -62.80 4.97 -47.62
N TRP A 205 -62.51 3.86 -46.95
CA TRP A 205 -63.19 2.59 -47.18
C TRP A 205 -64.71 2.68 -46.92
N LEU A 206 -65.14 3.33 -45.83
CA LEU A 206 -66.56 3.56 -45.55
C LEU A 206 -67.25 4.39 -46.64
N ASN A 207 -66.59 5.45 -47.13
CA ASN A 207 -67.12 6.28 -48.20
C ASN A 207 -67.26 5.49 -49.51
N GLU A 208 -66.26 4.67 -49.85
CA GLU A 208 -66.33 3.79 -51.02
C GLU A 208 -67.40 2.70 -50.86
N ALA A 209 -67.58 2.15 -49.65
CA ALA A 209 -68.64 1.18 -49.36
C ALA A 209 -70.04 1.80 -49.52
N LYS A 210 -70.24 3.07 -49.10
CA LYS A 210 -71.51 3.79 -49.29
C LYS A 210 -71.81 4.10 -50.76
N LYS A 211 -70.79 4.39 -51.58
CA LYS A 211 -70.95 4.64 -53.02
C LYS A 211 -71.31 3.37 -53.81
N LYS A 212 -70.88 2.21 -53.35
CA LYS A 212 -71.24 0.93 -53.96
C LYS A 212 -72.73 0.69 -53.74
N LYS A 213 -73.51 0.76 -54.82
CA LYS A 213 -74.88 0.26 -54.81
C LYS A 213 -74.82 -1.20 -54.35
N LEU A 214 -75.58 -1.53 -53.32
CA LEU A 214 -75.75 -2.93 -52.93
C LEU A 214 -76.12 -3.71 -54.19
N PRO A 215 -75.41 -4.80 -54.53
CA PRO A 215 -75.87 -5.65 -55.61
C PRO A 215 -77.30 -6.02 -55.28
N GLY A 216 -78.20 -5.82 -56.26
CA GLY A 216 -79.60 -6.15 -56.05
C GLY A 216 -79.68 -7.60 -55.58
N ARG A 217 -80.50 -7.83 -54.56
CA ARG A 217 -80.63 -9.14 -53.91
C ARG A 217 -81.44 -10.06 -54.81
N TYR A 218 -80.84 -10.42 -55.92
CA TYR A 218 -81.39 -11.30 -56.94
C TYR A 218 -80.71 -12.66 -56.78
N SER A 219 -81.52 -13.71 -56.63
CA SER A 219 -81.04 -15.08 -56.71
C SER A 219 -81.50 -15.68 -58.04
N TYR A 220 -80.56 -16.16 -58.83
CA TYR A 220 -80.81 -16.87 -60.07
C TYR A 220 -80.52 -18.35 -59.86
N GLY A 221 -81.53 -19.20 -60.07
CA GLY A 221 -81.34 -20.65 -60.09
C GLY A 221 -81.35 -21.15 -61.53
N TYR A 222 -80.24 -21.77 -61.94
CA TYR A 222 -80.08 -22.37 -63.26
C TYR A 222 -80.14 -23.90 -63.15
N ALA A 223 -80.84 -24.54 -64.08
CA ALA A 223 -80.85 -25.99 -64.24
C ALA A 223 -80.59 -26.33 -65.72
N ASN A 224 -79.66 -27.23 -65.99
CA ASN A 224 -79.26 -27.64 -67.35
C ASN A 224 -78.92 -26.47 -68.29
N GLY A 225 -78.27 -25.42 -67.76
CA GLY A 225 -77.89 -24.23 -68.55
C GLY A 225 -79.03 -23.27 -68.88
N SER A 226 -80.27 -23.57 -68.46
CA SER A 226 -81.43 -22.69 -68.61
C SER A 226 -81.81 -22.06 -67.27
N LEU A 227 -82.23 -20.79 -67.28
CA LEU A 227 -82.72 -20.10 -66.08
C LEU A 227 -84.08 -20.72 -65.68
N PHE A 228 -84.14 -21.38 -64.52
CA PHE A 228 -85.35 -22.05 -64.03
C PHE A 228 -86.09 -21.23 -62.97
N THR A 229 -85.36 -20.48 -62.15
CA THR A 229 -85.97 -19.65 -61.10
C THR A 229 -85.25 -18.32 -60.95
N TYR A 230 -86.03 -17.26 -60.76
CA TYR A 230 -85.57 -15.92 -60.46
C TYR A 230 -86.30 -15.47 -59.19
N TYR A 231 -85.54 -15.23 -58.13
CA TYR A 231 -86.08 -14.70 -56.88
C TYR A 231 -85.55 -13.29 -56.67
N ASP A 232 -86.45 -12.32 -56.78
CA ASP A 232 -86.18 -10.93 -56.45
C ASP A 232 -86.58 -10.65 -55.00
N MET A 233 -85.59 -10.55 -54.12
CA MET A 233 -85.84 -10.24 -52.71
C MET A 233 -86.32 -8.81 -52.47
N THR A 234 -86.37 -7.96 -53.50
CA THR A 234 -86.91 -6.59 -53.41
C THR A 234 -88.38 -6.51 -53.84
N ALA A 235 -88.90 -7.57 -54.46
CA ALA A 235 -90.26 -7.62 -54.99
C ALA A 235 -91.30 -8.19 -54.01
N THR A 236 -90.90 -8.62 -52.80
CA THR A 236 -91.87 -9.00 -51.77
C THR A 236 -92.58 -7.73 -51.29
N PRO A 237 -93.91 -7.58 -51.51
CA PRO A 237 -94.63 -6.48 -50.89
C PRO A 237 -94.47 -6.59 -49.38
N ASN A 238 -94.37 -5.45 -48.69
CA ASN A 238 -94.35 -5.46 -47.22
C ASN A 238 -95.56 -6.29 -46.74
N PRO A 239 -95.35 -7.31 -45.90
CA PRO A 239 -96.46 -8.11 -45.40
C PRO A 239 -97.44 -7.19 -44.69
N SER A 240 -98.75 -7.38 -44.90
CA SER A 240 -99.80 -6.50 -44.35
C SER A 240 -99.85 -6.45 -42.81
N PHE A 241 -99.01 -7.23 -42.13
CA PHE A 241 -98.92 -7.33 -40.68
C PHE A 241 -97.61 -6.75 -40.09
N THR A 242 -96.71 -6.17 -40.90
CA THR A 242 -95.56 -5.47 -40.31
C THR A 242 -96.00 -4.20 -39.60
N ASN A 243 -95.82 -4.17 -38.28
CA ASN A 243 -95.98 -2.97 -37.46
C ASN A 243 -95.05 -1.87 -38.01
N SER A 244 -95.63 -0.75 -38.44
CA SER A 244 -94.89 0.36 -39.05
C SER A 244 -94.16 1.22 -38.00
N GLU A 245 -94.49 1.06 -36.72
CA GLU A 245 -93.77 1.70 -35.62
C GLU A 245 -92.63 0.80 -35.14
N PRO A 246 -91.36 1.20 -35.36
CA PRO A 246 -90.26 0.55 -34.67
C PRO A 246 -90.42 0.81 -33.17
N TRP A 247 -90.27 -0.25 -32.37
CA TRP A 247 -90.34 -0.25 -30.90
C TRP A 247 -89.17 0.53 -30.25
N LEU A 248 -88.34 1.15 -31.08
CA LEU A 248 -87.14 1.89 -30.75
C LEU A 248 -87.18 3.18 -31.56
N ASP A 249 -87.31 4.31 -30.86
CA ASP A 249 -87.24 5.65 -31.44
C ASP A 249 -85.91 5.83 -32.17
N GLN A 250 -85.96 6.00 -33.49
CA GLN A 250 -84.79 6.33 -34.31
C GLN A 250 -84.45 7.84 -34.26
N SER A 251 -85.15 8.61 -33.42
CA SER A 251 -84.88 10.03 -33.18
C SER A 251 -83.65 10.20 -32.28
N GLY A 252 -82.48 10.00 -32.87
CA GLY A 252 -81.21 10.19 -32.17
C GLY A 252 -79.96 10.08 -33.06
N SER A 253 -80.09 9.99 -34.38
CA SER A 253 -78.94 10.00 -35.29
C SER A 253 -78.70 11.38 -35.90
N ASP A 254 -78.92 12.45 -35.15
CA ASP A 254 -78.31 13.73 -35.47
C ASP A 254 -76.83 13.63 -35.12
N SER A 255 -76.00 13.55 -36.16
CA SER A 255 -74.67 14.15 -36.28
C SER A 255 -74.02 14.53 -34.94
N VAL A 256 -73.74 13.55 -34.08
CA VAL A 256 -72.74 13.74 -33.05
C VAL A 256 -71.45 13.85 -33.86
N ASN A 257 -70.91 15.07 -33.92
CA ASN A 257 -69.49 15.28 -34.15
C ASN A 257 -68.77 14.54 -33.01
N GLU A 258 -68.71 13.21 -33.11
CA GLU A 258 -67.82 12.39 -32.34
C GLU A 258 -66.45 12.87 -32.75
N LYS A 259 -65.91 13.73 -31.89
CA LYS A 259 -64.48 13.82 -31.65
C LYS A 259 -64.03 12.37 -31.64
N ILE A 260 -63.44 11.93 -32.76
CA ILE A 260 -62.85 10.60 -32.88
C ILE A 260 -61.70 10.64 -31.89
N GLU A 261 -62.00 10.38 -30.63
CA GLU A 261 -61.06 9.81 -29.71
C GLU A 261 -60.57 8.58 -30.45
N LEU A 262 -59.31 8.67 -30.87
CA LEU A 262 -58.57 7.56 -31.44
C LEU A 262 -58.74 6.41 -30.46
N PHE A 263 -59.73 5.55 -30.72
CA PHE A 263 -59.88 4.26 -30.07
C PHE A 263 -58.75 3.39 -30.63
N CYS A 264 -57.52 3.73 -30.26
CA CYS A 264 -56.49 2.75 -30.05
C CYS A 264 -57.13 1.66 -29.21
N SER A 265 -57.08 0.42 -29.70
CA SER A 265 -57.59 -0.75 -28.97
C SER A 265 -57.25 -0.59 -27.48
N PRO A 266 -58.22 -0.80 -26.57
CA PRO A 266 -58.05 -0.49 -25.15
C PRO A 266 -56.68 -0.99 -24.68
N PRO A 267 -55.90 -0.16 -23.97
CA PRO A 267 -54.56 -0.55 -23.55
C PRO A 267 -54.69 -1.90 -22.86
N MET A 268 -53.96 -2.91 -23.37
CA MET A 268 -53.96 -4.24 -22.74
C MET A 268 -53.80 -4.03 -21.24
N LEU A 269 -54.69 -4.66 -20.46
CA LEU A 269 -54.63 -4.58 -19.01
C LEU A 269 -53.19 -4.84 -18.58
N TRP A 270 -52.67 -4.05 -17.63
CA TRP A 270 -51.27 -4.16 -17.17
C TRP A 270 -50.89 -5.60 -16.76
N LYS A 271 -51.89 -6.39 -16.35
CA LYS A 271 -51.78 -7.82 -16.08
C LYS A 271 -51.33 -8.63 -17.32
N ASP A 272 -51.84 -8.33 -18.50
CA ASP A 272 -51.49 -9.02 -19.76
C ASP A 272 -50.10 -8.64 -20.27
N VAL A 273 -49.69 -7.38 -20.08
CA VAL A 273 -48.33 -6.91 -20.42
C VAL A 273 -47.29 -7.65 -19.58
N ASN A 274 -47.51 -7.75 -18.28
CA ASN A 274 -46.62 -8.47 -17.36
C ASN A 274 -46.56 -9.97 -17.67
N THR A 275 -47.71 -10.58 -17.99
CA THR A 275 -47.78 -12.02 -18.33
C THR A 275 -47.01 -12.32 -19.62
N ARG A 276 -47.10 -11.44 -20.62
CA ARG A 276 -46.37 -11.58 -21.89
C ARG A 276 -44.87 -11.33 -21.75
N GLN A 277 -44.47 -10.41 -20.86
CA GLN A 277 -43.06 -10.16 -20.55
C GLN A 277 -42.43 -11.34 -19.80
N GLN A 278 -43.13 -11.88 -18.80
CA GLN A 278 -42.71 -13.09 -18.08
C GLN A 278 -42.60 -14.31 -19.01
N ALA A 279 -43.50 -14.46 -19.99
CA ALA A 279 -43.40 -15.51 -21.00
C ALA A 279 -42.15 -15.35 -21.88
N LYS A 280 -41.81 -14.13 -22.31
CA LYS A 280 -40.57 -13.84 -23.05
C LYS A 280 -39.33 -14.13 -22.22
N ASP A 281 -39.30 -13.71 -20.96
CA ASP A 281 -38.16 -13.95 -20.07
C ASP A 281 -37.97 -15.44 -19.75
N ARG A 282 -39.05 -16.24 -19.74
CA ARG A 282 -38.95 -17.70 -19.64
C ARG A 282 -38.31 -18.32 -20.89
N THR A 283 -38.61 -17.80 -22.08
CA THR A 283 -38.02 -18.31 -23.33
C THR A 283 -36.54 -17.96 -23.48
N THR A 284 -36.14 -16.73 -23.14
CA THR A 284 -34.72 -16.29 -23.24
C THR A 284 -33.83 -17.02 -22.25
N ASN A 285 -34.31 -17.26 -21.02
CA ASN A 285 -33.60 -18.04 -20.01
C ASN A 285 -33.46 -19.53 -20.36
N LYS A 286 -34.36 -20.09 -21.18
CA LYS A 286 -34.25 -21.48 -21.68
C LYS A 286 -33.17 -21.58 -22.76
N THR A 287 -33.06 -20.59 -23.64
CA THR A 287 -32.05 -20.52 -24.70
C THR A 287 -30.63 -20.31 -24.15
N THR A 288 -30.45 -19.43 -23.16
CA THR A 288 -29.13 -19.20 -22.53
C THR A 288 -28.65 -20.39 -21.71
N LYS A 289 -29.55 -21.13 -21.05
CA LYS A 289 -29.21 -22.39 -20.36
C LYS A 289 -28.77 -23.50 -21.32
N ASN A 290 -29.32 -23.55 -22.55
CA ASN A 290 -28.89 -24.52 -23.56
C ASN A 290 -27.54 -24.15 -24.19
N LEU A 291 -27.26 -22.86 -24.44
CA LEU A 291 -25.96 -22.41 -24.94
C LEU A 291 -24.81 -22.70 -23.95
N LYS A 292 -25.06 -22.59 -22.64
CA LYS A 292 -24.03 -22.87 -21.61
C LYS A 292 -23.73 -24.36 -21.44
N LYS A 293 -24.66 -25.26 -21.79
CA LYS A 293 -24.42 -26.72 -21.76
C LYS A 293 -23.54 -27.21 -22.91
N HIS A 294 -23.54 -26.50 -24.05
CA HIS A 294 -22.73 -26.89 -25.22
C HIS A 294 -21.33 -26.24 -25.24
N SER A 295 -21.04 -25.24 -24.41
CA SER A 295 -19.71 -24.61 -24.34
C SER A 295 -18.74 -25.28 -23.35
N CYS A 296 -19.19 -26.27 -22.57
CA CYS A 296 -18.39 -26.92 -21.53
C CYS A 296 -17.87 -28.31 -21.92
N SER A 297 -18.21 -28.81 -23.11
CA SER A 297 -17.81 -30.14 -23.61
C SER A 297 -16.68 -30.13 -24.64
N LYS A 298 -15.98 -28.99 -24.83
CA LYS A 298 -14.80 -28.88 -25.69
C LYS A 298 -13.63 -28.28 -24.90
N LEU A 299 -13.12 -28.99 -23.91
CA LEU A 299 -11.82 -28.76 -23.26
C LEU A 299 -11.53 -30.01 -22.41
N SER A 300 -11.21 -31.12 -23.08
CA SER A 300 -10.53 -32.29 -22.52
C SER A 300 -9.69 -32.89 -23.62
#